data_AF-A0A972RRV3-F1
#
_entry.id   AF-A0A972RRV3-F1
#
_cell.length_a   1.000
_cell.length_b   1.000
_cell.length_c   1.000
_cell.angle_alpha   90.00
_cell.angle_beta   90.00
_cell.angle_gamma   90.00
#
_symmetry.space_group_name_H-M   'P 1'
#
loop_
_entity.id
_entity.type
_entity.pdbx_description
1 polymer ?
#
loop_
_entity_poly.entity_id
_entity_poly.type
_entity_poly.pdbx_seq_one_letter_code
_entity_poly.pdbx_strand_id
1 'polypeptide(L)'
;MKRKLAIFLLSLLLVSSLFITNVYSAVVVDDLGRVVRLYKTPKRIVSTAPSITEILFAIGAGDRVVGRTDFDNYPPEVKKIPSIGGFSTPSYEKIISLRPDLVISAKSFPKQLFDKLAAQLPVMVLDPHSLKDIANDIRKVGIVTGLYRNAQGVAFKVEAIERAVRAFTGNHQDKKVFFVLWYNPIMSTNKTTFIGQMLEDIKVNNIASDLQSPWPMVNPEYLLQNDPDIIIMPKNSMAYAGRPAFLNEFPWKDLKAVKNGNVYYVNDDWVFRPGPRIVYGLVQLAHIVQPTTFNKEVVAIGLNDRVYAKAYYKHELGDDNGAVAVYLNAEEGRTYISKDGAEKILGVETGSDFVVYKGKTCKVKTDNTGIYIRLRDVLNCMGIKDVVWNGDYREIYLLLP
;
A
#
# COMPACT_ATOMS: atom_id res chain seq x y z
N MET A 1 34.15 -23.69 -57.32
CA MET A 1 33.13 -23.98 -56.28
C MET A 1 33.51 -23.50 -54.88
N LYS A 2 34.66 -23.89 -54.32
CA LYS A 2 35.05 -23.59 -52.92
C LYS A 2 35.02 -22.08 -52.54
N ARG A 3 35.46 -21.19 -53.44
CA ARG A 3 35.41 -19.72 -53.22
C ARG A 3 34.00 -19.13 -53.20
N LYS A 4 33.09 -19.62 -54.06
CA LYS A 4 31.69 -19.16 -54.08
C LYS A 4 30.92 -19.67 -52.86
N LEU A 5 31.22 -20.88 -52.39
CA LEU A 5 30.65 -21.43 -51.16
C LEU A 5 31.14 -20.69 -49.91
N ALA A 6 32.42 -20.31 -49.85
CA ALA A 6 32.97 -19.52 -48.76
C ALA A 6 32.36 -18.12 -48.69
N ILE A 7 32.16 -17.45 -49.82
CA ILE A 7 31.50 -16.13 -49.87
C ILE A 7 30.02 -16.25 -49.47
N PHE A 8 29.32 -17.30 -49.93
CA PHE A 8 27.93 -17.55 -49.55
C PHE A 8 27.77 -17.83 -48.05
N LEU A 9 28.67 -18.61 -47.45
CA LEU A 9 28.70 -18.89 -46.01
C LEU A 9 29.07 -17.64 -45.20
N LEU A 10 30.01 -16.80 -45.67
CA LEU A 10 30.33 -15.52 -45.02
C LEU A 10 29.14 -14.55 -45.08
N SER A 11 28.42 -14.49 -46.20
CA SER A 11 27.21 -13.68 -46.32
C SER A 11 26.07 -14.20 -45.45
N LEU A 12 25.94 -15.52 -45.26
CA LEU A 12 24.96 -16.10 -44.34
C LEU A 12 25.28 -15.77 -42.88
N LEU A 13 26.56 -15.79 -42.50
CA LEU A 13 27.05 -15.37 -41.18
C LEU A 13 26.83 -13.86 -40.94
N LEU A 14 27.10 -13.01 -41.93
CA LEU A 14 26.84 -11.57 -41.85
C LEU A 14 25.34 -11.25 -41.76
N VAL A 15 24.48 -11.95 -42.49
CA VAL A 15 23.00 -11.76 -42.40
C VAL A 15 22.44 -12.30 -41.08
N SER A 16 23.02 -13.38 -40.52
CA SER A 16 22.65 -13.86 -39.18
C SER A 16 23.05 -12.92 -38.05
N SER A 17 24.08 -12.08 -38.25
CA SER A 17 24.54 -11.08 -37.27
C SER A 17 23.67 -9.80 -37.23
N LEU A 18 22.75 -9.63 -38.18
CA LEU A 18 21.86 -8.46 -38.27
C LEU A 18 20.50 -8.66 -37.57
N PHE A 19 20.22 -9.85 -37.02
CA PHE A 19 19.11 -10.04 -36.08
C PHE A 19 19.61 -9.89 -34.65
N ILE A 20 20.11 -8.69 -34.30
CA ILE A 20 20.07 -8.26 -32.91
C ILE A 20 18.59 -8.04 -32.61
N THR A 21 17.91 -9.08 -32.15
CA THR A 21 16.63 -8.88 -31.48
C THR A 21 16.92 -7.91 -30.34
N ASN A 22 16.30 -6.73 -30.38
CA ASN A 22 16.37 -5.80 -29.25
C ASN A 22 15.63 -6.48 -28.09
N VAL A 23 16.36 -7.29 -27.32
CA VAL A 23 15.84 -7.98 -26.14
C VAL A 23 15.66 -6.90 -25.07
N TYR A 24 14.44 -6.40 -24.97
CA TYR A 24 14.04 -5.53 -23.87
C TYR A 24 14.15 -6.33 -22.56
N SER A 25 14.74 -5.72 -21.53
CA SER A 25 14.71 -6.31 -20.18
C SER A 25 13.31 -6.24 -19.57
N ALA A 26 12.52 -5.24 -19.97
CA ALA A 26 11.13 -5.09 -19.56
C ALA A 26 10.35 -4.27 -20.59
N VAL A 27 9.09 -4.64 -20.80
CA VAL A 27 8.08 -3.83 -21.49
C VAL A 27 6.86 -3.80 -20.60
N VAL A 28 6.39 -2.61 -20.25
CA VAL A 28 5.23 -2.41 -19.37
C VAL A 28 4.35 -1.29 -19.91
N VAL A 29 3.05 -1.39 -19.69
CA VAL A 29 2.10 -0.29 -19.92
C VAL A 29 1.91 0.42 -18.60
N ASP A 30 2.20 1.72 -18.57
CA ASP A 30 2.01 2.56 -17.38
C ASP A 30 0.55 3.02 -17.24
N ASP A 31 0.22 3.74 -16.15
CA ASP A 31 -1.16 4.16 -15.89
C ASP A 31 -1.69 5.26 -16.80
N LEU A 32 -0.83 5.81 -17.66
CA LEU A 32 -1.25 6.70 -18.73
C LEU A 32 -1.48 5.96 -20.05
N GLY A 33 -1.43 4.63 -20.04
CA GLY A 33 -1.55 3.79 -21.23
C GLY A 33 -0.32 3.83 -22.14
N ARG A 34 0.81 4.35 -21.65
CA ARG A 34 2.04 4.49 -22.44
C ARG A 34 2.87 3.23 -22.34
N VAL A 35 3.43 2.80 -23.46
CA VAL A 35 4.37 1.67 -23.48
C VAL A 35 5.75 2.15 -23.05
N VAL A 36 6.20 1.72 -21.87
CA VAL A 36 7.54 1.95 -21.35
C VAL A 36 8.42 0.75 -21.71
N ARG A 37 9.50 1.02 -22.44
CA ARG A 37 10.46 0.00 -22.91
C ARG A 37 11.81 0.22 -22.26
N LEU A 38 12.31 -0.79 -21.56
CA LEU A 38 13.63 -0.77 -20.94
C LEU A 38 14.54 -1.78 -21.63
N TYR A 39 15.71 -1.31 -22.06
CA TYR A 39 16.74 -2.15 -22.70
C TYR A 39 17.60 -2.89 -21.68
N LYS A 40 17.68 -2.39 -20.44
CA LYS A 40 18.43 -2.97 -19.33
C LYS A 40 17.64 -2.81 -18.04
N THR A 41 17.79 -3.76 -17.13
CA THR A 41 17.23 -3.64 -15.78
C THR A 41 17.83 -2.39 -15.11
N PRO A 42 17.00 -1.45 -14.65
CA PRO A 42 17.45 -0.19 -14.09
C PRO A 42 18.19 -0.44 -12.77
N LYS A 43 19.28 0.29 -12.58
CA LYS A 43 20.15 0.26 -11.40
C LYS A 43 20.18 1.60 -10.65
N ARG A 44 19.61 2.66 -11.24
CA ARG A 44 19.61 4.02 -10.70
C ARG A 44 18.22 4.63 -10.90
N ILE A 45 17.36 4.39 -9.92
CA ILE A 45 15.95 4.78 -9.95
C ILE A 45 15.76 6.06 -9.15
N VAL A 46 15.11 7.05 -9.75
CA VAL A 46 14.56 8.19 -9.01
C VAL A 46 13.08 7.92 -8.75
N SER A 47 12.69 8.02 -7.48
CA SER A 47 11.31 7.97 -7.02
C SER A 47 10.77 9.38 -6.82
N THR A 48 9.59 9.68 -7.34
CA THR A 48 8.97 11.01 -7.19
C THR A 48 7.83 11.06 -6.16
N ALA A 49 7.60 9.99 -5.40
CA ALA A 49 6.62 9.98 -4.31
C ALA A 49 6.96 8.95 -3.23
N PRO A 50 6.55 9.19 -1.97
CA PRO A 50 6.73 8.21 -0.89
C PRO A 50 6.18 6.82 -1.18
N SER A 51 5.00 6.73 -1.80
CA SER A 51 4.40 5.43 -2.17
C SER A 51 5.30 4.62 -3.10
N ILE A 52 5.93 5.26 -4.08
CA ILE A 52 6.83 4.63 -5.06
C ILE A 52 8.09 4.11 -4.36
N THR A 53 8.66 4.92 -3.47
CA THR A 53 9.85 4.50 -2.71
C THR A 53 9.53 3.32 -1.82
N GLU A 54 8.38 3.33 -1.14
CA GLU A 54 7.94 2.21 -0.31
C GLU A 54 7.74 0.93 -1.12
N ILE A 55 7.20 1.01 -2.35
CA ILE A 55 7.14 -0.14 -3.27
C ILE A 55 8.55 -0.67 -3.57
N LEU A 56 9.48 0.21 -3.97
CA LEU A 56 10.85 -0.18 -4.34
C LEU A 56 11.57 -0.87 -3.18
N PHE A 57 11.44 -0.36 -1.95
CA PHE A 57 12.02 -1.01 -0.78
C PHE A 57 11.33 -2.34 -0.46
N ALA A 58 9.99 -2.39 -0.48
CA ALA A 58 9.24 -3.60 -0.15
C ALA A 58 9.54 -4.78 -1.08
N ILE A 59 9.84 -4.52 -2.36
CA ILE A 59 10.19 -5.58 -3.32
C ILE A 59 11.68 -5.94 -3.32
N GLY A 60 12.52 -5.20 -2.58
CA GLY A 60 13.98 -5.41 -2.53
C GLY A 60 14.79 -4.67 -3.59
N ALA A 61 14.28 -3.57 -4.15
CA ALA A 61 14.98 -2.66 -5.08
C ALA A 61 15.47 -1.35 -4.42
N GLY A 62 15.42 -1.25 -3.08
CA GLY A 62 15.77 -0.03 -2.34
C GLY A 62 17.21 0.45 -2.56
N ASP A 63 18.15 -0.49 -2.79
CA ASP A 63 19.57 -0.23 -3.11
C ASP A 63 19.76 0.49 -4.46
N ARG A 64 18.77 0.42 -5.35
CA ARG A 64 18.78 1.06 -6.66
C ARG A 64 18.22 2.49 -6.62
N VAL A 65 17.65 2.92 -5.50
CA VAL A 65 17.04 4.24 -5.37
C VAL A 65 18.13 5.29 -5.14
N VAL A 66 18.29 6.19 -6.10
CA VAL A 66 19.32 7.25 -6.07
C VAL A 66 18.76 8.62 -5.76
N GLY A 67 17.44 8.80 -5.81
CA GLY A 67 16.75 10.04 -5.46
C GLY A 67 15.36 9.78 -4.89
N ARG A 68 15.03 10.53 -3.85
CA ARG A 68 13.75 10.50 -3.10
C ARG A 68 13.17 11.91 -2.95
N THR A 69 11.90 12.05 -2.61
CA THR A 69 11.30 13.34 -2.23
C THR A 69 11.63 13.73 -0.79
N ASP A 70 11.34 14.95 -0.39
CA ASP A 70 11.45 15.40 1.02
C ASP A 70 10.48 14.70 1.97
N PHE A 71 9.43 14.06 1.46
CA PHE A 71 8.39 13.40 2.25
C PHE A 71 8.67 11.91 2.51
N ASP A 72 9.69 11.36 1.85
CA ASP A 72 10.13 9.98 2.05
C ASP A 72 10.75 9.81 3.44
N ASN A 73 10.03 9.10 4.30
CA ASN A 73 10.41 8.86 5.69
C ASN A 73 10.44 7.37 6.06
N TYR A 74 10.08 6.49 5.12
CA TYR A 74 10.00 5.05 5.32
C TYR A 74 10.54 4.27 4.10
N PRO A 75 11.28 3.16 4.30
CA PRO A 75 11.83 2.73 5.59
C PRO A 75 12.91 3.73 6.08
N PRO A 76 13.32 3.73 7.37
CA PRO A 76 14.16 4.79 7.93
C PRO A 76 15.46 5.07 7.16
N GLU A 77 16.04 4.04 6.54
CA GLU A 77 17.23 4.13 5.69
C GLU A 77 17.04 5.02 4.44
N VAL A 78 15.81 5.26 3.99
CA VAL A 78 15.51 6.14 2.86
C VAL A 78 16.01 7.57 3.07
N LYS A 79 16.13 8.00 4.34
CA LYS A 79 16.62 9.34 4.69
C LYS A 79 18.06 9.58 4.26
N LYS A 80 18.84 8.52 4.04
CA LYS A 80 20.23 8.58 3.55
C LYS A 80 20.32 8.87 2.05
N ILE A 81 19.23 8.66 1.31
CA ILE A 81 19.18 8.88 -0.14
C ILE A 81 19.04 10.39 -0.41
N PRO A 82 19.73 10.94 -1.44
CA PRO A 82 19.60 12.34 -1.83
C PRO A 82 18.15 12.76 -2.10
N SER A 83 17.80 13.96 -1.64
CA SER A 83 16.51 14.58 -1.96
C SER A 83 16.50 15.20 -3.35
N ILE A 84 15.45 14.92 -4.12
CA ILE A 84 15.12 15.62 -5.36
C ILE A 84 14.20 16.84 -5.13
N GLY A 85 13.81 17.11 -3.88
CA GLY A 85 12.95 18.24 -3.48
C GLY A 85 11.56 17.81 -3.00
N GLY A 86 10.69 18.79 -2.82
CA GLY A 86 9.32 18.60 -2.35
C GLY A 86 8.38 18.11 -3.45
N PHE A 87 7.19 17.68 -3.04
CA PHE A 87 6.10 17.24 -3.92
C PHE A 87 5.73 18.27 -5.00
N SER A 88 5.59 19.55 -4.63
CA SER A 88 5.26 20.64 -5.56
C SER A 88 6.49 21.40 -6.09
N THR A 89 7.67 21.15 -5.50
CA THR A 89 8.92 21.85 -5.83
C THR A 89 10.10 20.89 -6.08
N PRO A 90 9.95 19.85 -6.93
CA PRO A 90 11.07 19.00 -7.29
C PRO A 90 12.07 19.76 -8.17
N SER A 91 13.36 19.42 -8.07
CA SER A 91 14.43 20.00 -8.88
C SER A 91 14.83 19.07 -10.01
N TYR A 92 14.65 19.57 -11.23
CA TYR A 92 15.06 18.88 -12.45
C TYR A 92 16.58 18.64 -12.47
N GLU A 93 17.37 19.65 -12.12
CA GLU A 93 18.83 19.62 -12.12
C GLU A 93 19.35 18.57 -11.14
N LYS A 94 18.76 18.48 -9.94
CA LYS A 94 19.09 17.42 -8.98
C LYS A 94 18.80 16.04 -9.58
N ILE A 95 17.63 15.84 -10.19
CA ILE A 95 17.25 14.56 -10.80
C ILE A 95 18.27 14.15 -11.87
N ILE A 96 18.61 15.05 -12.80
CA ILE A 96 19.57 14.76 -13.87
C ILE A 96 20.98 14.51 -13.32
N SER A 97 21.42 15.27 -12.30
CA SER A 97 22.75 15.09 -11.70
C SER A 97 22.95 13.70 -11.08
N LEU A 98 21.87 13.06 -10.63
CA LEU A 98 21.89 11.70 -10.09
C LEU A 98 22.08 10.63 -11.18
N ARG A 99 22.05 11.00 -12.48
CA ARG A 99 22.18 10.09 -13.62
C ARG A 99 21.28 8.85 -13.48
N PRO A 100 19.96 9.02 -13.32
CA PRO A 100 19.05 7.88 -13.27
C PRO A 100 18.96 7.17 -14.61
N ASP A 101 18.68 5.88 -14.58
CA ASP A 101 18.33 5.08 -15.76
C ASP A 101 16.82 4.75 -15.83
N LEU A 102 16.07 5.09 -14.79
CA LEU A 102 14.61 5.10 -14.75
C LEU A 102 14.11 6.16 -13.75
N VAL A 103 13.08 6.91 -14.13
CA VAL A 103 12.26 7.68 -13.18
C VAL A 103 10.91 6.99 -13.04
N ILE A 104 10.51 6.66 -11.82
CA ILE A 104 9.15 6.22 -11.53
C ILE A 104 8.41 7.40 -10.94
N SER A 105 7.39 7.86 -11.65
CA SER A 105 6.68 9.10 -11.37
C SER A 105 5.27 8.86 -10.86
N ALA A 106 4.86 9.53 -9.79
CA ALA A 106 3.44 9.67 -9.50
C ALA A 106 2.80 10.60 -10.54
N LYS A 107 1.52 10.39 -10.87
CA LYS A 107 0.78 11.27 -11.79
C LYS A 107 0.73 12.73 -11.33
N SER A 108 0.72 12.95 -10.03
CA SER A 108 0.71 14.27 -9.41
C SER A 108 2.03 15.03 -9.54
N PHE A 109 3.10 14.40 -10.03
CA PHE A 109 4.37 15.07 -10.30
C PHE A 109 4.18 16.22 -11.32
N PRO A 110 4.84 17.38 -11.14
CA PRO A 110 4.60 18.56 -11.99
C PRO A 110 4.80 18.25 -13.48
N LYS A 111 3.73 18.47 -14.26
CA LYS A 111 3.69 18.09 -15.69
C LYS A 111 4.86 18.65 -16.50
N GLN A 112 5.24 19.91 -16.27
CA GLN A 112 6.33 20.55 -17.00
C GLN A 112 7.68 19.85 -16.76
N LEU A 113 7.92 19.39 -15.52
CA LEU A 113 9.14 18.63 -15.20
C LEU A 113 9.06 17.22 -15.76
N PHE A 114 7.90 16.58 -15.66
CA PHE A 114 7.65 15.29 -16.28
C PHE A 114 7.96 15.30 -17.78
N ASP A 115 7.43 16.27 -18.53
CA ASP A 115 7.62 16.37 -19.98
C ASP A 115 9.13 16.52 -20.32
N LYS A 116 9.86 17.34 -19.55
CA LYS A 116 11.32 17.52 -19.69
C LYS A 116 12.10 16.23 -19.42
N LEU A 117 11.74 15.49 -18.37
CA LEU A 117 12.39 14.22 -18.01
C LEU A 117 12.10 13.14 -19.05
N ALA A 118 10.84 13.00 -19.46
CA ALA A 118 10.39 11.99 -20.43
C ALA A 118 11.02 12.18 -21.82
N ALA A 119 11.48 13.39 -22.15
CA ALA A 119 12.21 13.66 -23.38
C ALA A 119 13.65 13.07 -23.41
N GLN A 120 14.22 12.70 -22.25
CA GLN A 120 15.62 12.30 -22.13
C GLN A 120 15.83 10.97 -21.38
N LEU A 121 14.86 10.56 -20.57
CA LEU A 121 14.95 9.39 -19.70
C LEU A 121 13.69 8.53 -19.83
N PRO A 122 13.79 7.21 -19.60
CA PRO A 122 12.62 6.38 -19.36
C PRO A 122 11.87 6.88 -18.12
N VAL A 123 10.58 7.17 -18.28
CA VAL A 123 9.68 7.56 -17.18
C VAL A 123 8.45 6.68 -17.17
N MET A 124 8.23 5.95 -16.09
CA MET A 124 7.02 5.15 -15.84
C MET A 124 6.10 5.90 -14.89
N VAL A 125 4.82 6.06 -15.23
CA VAL A 125 3.83 6.74 -14.38
C VAL A 125 2.96 5.75 -13.63
N LEU A 126 2.79 5.99 -12.33
CA LEU A 126 1.83 5.31 -11.47
C LEU A 126 0.71 6.30 -11.06
N ASP A 127 -0.54 5.87 -11.16
CA ASP A 127 -1.75 6.62 -10.84
C ASP A 127 -2.85 5.69 -10.28
N PRO A 128 -2.62 5.04 -9.12
CA PRO A 128 -3.57 4.07 -8.59
C PRO A 128 -4.82 4.75 -8.01
N HIS A 129 -6.00 4.22 -8.35
CA HIS A 129 -7.31 4.70 -7.88
C HIS A 129 -8.01 3.71 -6.94
N SER A 130 -7.40 2.56 -6.65
CA SER A 130 -7.92 1.52 -5.78
C SER A 130 -6.78 0.67 -5.19
N LEU A 131 -7.05 -0.15 -4.18
CA LEU A 131 -6.05 -1.09 -3.64
C LEU A 131 -5.63 -2.14 -4.67
N LYS A 132 -6.55 -2.55 -5.55
CA LYS A 132 -6.25 -3.37 -6.72
C LYS A 132 -5.26 -2.69 -7.67
N ASP A 133 -5.41 -1.40 -7.93
CA ASP A 133 -4.46 -0.66 -8.76
C ASP A 133 -3.09 -0.55 -8.09
N ILE A 134 -3.05 -0.32 -6.78
CA ILE A 134 -1.80 -0.33 -5.99
C ILE A 134 -1.09 -1.70 -6.12
N ALA A 135 -1.83 -2.81 -6.03
CA ALA A 135 -1.29 -4.14 -6.25
C ALA A 135 -0.75 -4.33 -7.67
N ASN A 136 -1.44 -3.79 -8.68
CA ASN A 136 -0.96 -3.80 -10.07
C ASN A 136 0.29 -2.96 -10.26
N ASP A 137 0.38 -1.81 -9.60
CA ASP A 137 1.54 -0.93 -9.63
C ASP A 137 2.76 -1.58 -9.01
N ILE A 138 2.60 -2.26 -7.87
CA ILE A 138 3.65 -3.09 -7.28
C ILE A 138 4.17 -4.11 -8.31
N ARG A 139 3.27 -4.78 -9.04
CA ARG A 139 3.66 -5.72 -10.11
C ARG A 139 4.39 -5.04 -11.27
N LYS A 140 3.93 -3.86 -11.73
CA LYS A 140 4.61 -3.08 -12.77
C LYS A 140 6.03 -2.70 -12.35
N VAL A 141 6.20 -2.26 -11.10
CA VAL A 141 7.52 -1.96 -10.52
C VAL A 141 8.38 -3.23 -10.45
N GLY A 142 7.80 -4.37 -10.06
CA GLY A 142 8.46 -5.68 -10.14
C GLY A 142 8.92 -6.05 -11.54
N ILE A 143 8.11 -5.75 -12.56
CA ILE A 143 8.45 -6.01 -13.97
C ILE A 143 9.65 -5.20 -14.42
N VAL A 144 9.64 -3.88 -14.18
CA VAL A 144 10.74 -3.01 -14.62
C VAL A 144 12.02 -3.27 -13.85
N THR A 145 11.94 -3.70 -12.58
CA THR A 145 13.11 -3.99 -11.73
C THR A 145 13.63 -5.43 -11.86
N GLY A 146 12.89 -6.32 -12.52
CA GLY A 146 13.22 -7.75 -12.61
C GLY A 146 12.93 -8.55 -11.33
N LEU A 147 12.20 -7.97 -10.37
CA LEU A 147 11.88 -8.55 -9.05
C LEU A 147 10.45 -9.08 -8.98
N TYR A 148 10.02 -9.79 -10.03
CA TYR A 148 8.64 -10.25 -10.21
C TYR A 148 8.08 -11.04 -9.02
N ARG A 149 8.86 -11.99 -8.48
CA ARG A 149 8.41 -12.85 -7.36
C ARG A 149 8.17 -12.04 -6.10
N ASN A 150 9.10 -11.16 -5.74
CA ASN A 150 8.98 -10.29 -4.56
C ASN A 150 7.78 -9.34 -4.72
N ALA A 151 7.65 -8.71 -5.89
CA ALA A 151 6.53 -7.85 -6.20
C ALA A 151 5.18 -8.59 -6.14
N GLN A 152 5.10 -9.81 -6.66
CA GLN A 152 3.89 -10.62 -6.57
C GLN A 152 3.52 -10.95 -5.12
N GLY A 153 4.50 -11.26 -4.27
CA GLY A 153 4.28 -11.47 -2.85
C GLY A 153 3.73 -10.23 -2.14
N VAL A 154 4.31 -9.06 -2.39
CA VAL A 154 3.84 -7.79 -1.82
C VAL A 154 2.44 -7.42 -2.33
N ALA A 155 2.19 -7.55 -3.63
CA ALA A 155 0.88 -7.29 -4.24
C ALA A 155 -0.21 -8.23 -3.68
N PHE A 156 0.11 -9.52 -3.53
CA PHE A 156 -0.81 -10.50 -2.95
C PHE A 156 -1.20 -10.15 -1.52
N LYS A 157 -0.26 -9.67 -0.70
CA LYS A 157 -0.56 -9.20 0.67
C LYS A 157 -1.57 -8.06 0.65
N VAL A 158 -1.40 -7.07 -0.24
CA VAL A 158 -2.34 -5.94 -0.37
C VAL A 158 -3.75 -6.44 -0.68
N GLU A 159 -3.89 -7.26 -1.72
CA GLU A 159 -5.19 -7.79 -2.14
C GLU A 159 -5.81 -8.74 -1.12
N ALA A 160 -5.00 -9.52 -0.40
CA ALA A 160 -5.48 -10.45 0.62
C ALA A 160 -6.09 -9.71 1.81
N ILE A 161 -5.43 -8.64 2.27
CA ILE A 161 -5.95 -7.80 3.36
C ILE A 161 -7.20 -7.05 2.91
N GLU A 162 -7.20 -6.46 1.72
CA GLU A 162 -8.38 -5.82 1.13
C GLU A 162 -9.58 -6.80 1.10
N ARG A 163 -9.40 -8.00 0.53
CA ARG A 163 -10.46 -9.02 0.48
C ARG A 163 -10.94 -9.42 1.87
N ALA A 164 -10.03 -9.59 2.82
CA ALA A 164 -10.39 -9.94 4.20
C ALA A 164 -11.23 -8.83 4.84
N VAL A 165 -10.81 -7.56 4.73
CA VAL A 165 -11.56 -6.42 5.26
C VAL A 165 -12.95 -6.35 4.63
N ARG A 166 -13.07 -6.46 3.31
CA ARG A 166 -14.39 -6.44 2.63
C ARG A 166 -15.31 -7.58 3.06
N ALA A 167 -14.74 -8.76 3.33
CA ALA A 167 -15.48 -9.95 3.75
C ALA A 167 -16.00 -9.84 5.19
N PHE A 168 -15.19 -9.30 6.10
CA PHE A 168 -15.54 -9.18 7.53
C PHE A 168 -16.29 -7.89 7.89
N THR A 169 -16.22 -6.88 7.03
CA THR A 169 -16.98 -5.64 7.25
C THR A 169 -18.47 -5.89 7.01
N GLY A 170 -19.27 -5.62 8.03
CA GLY A 170 -20.73 -5.54 7.94
C GLY A 170 -21.18 -4.35 7.09
N ASN A 171 -22.48 -4.24 6.84
CA ASN A 171 -23.03 -3.10 6.12
C ASN A 171 -23.19 -1.91 7.09
N HIS A 172 -22.57 -0.78 6.78
CA HIS A 172 -22.60 0.47 7.57
C HIS A 172 -23.08 1.67 6.73
N GLN A 173 -23.88 1.42 5.69
CA GLN A 173 -24.41 2.47 4.81
C GLN A 173 -25.37 3.43 5.51
N ASP A 174 -25.85 3.07 6.69
CA ASP A 174 -26.59 3.94 7.61
C ASP A 174 -25.70 4.99 8.29
N LYS A 175 -24.38 4.78 8.37
CA LYS A 175 -23.42 5.73 8.96
C LYS A 175 -22.89 6.69 7.91
N LYS A 176 -23.22 7.97 8.06
CA LYS A 176 -22.66 9.03 7.23
C LYS A 176 -21.25 9.38 7.70
N VAL A 177 -20.28 9.18 6.82
CA VAL A 177 -18.87 9.46 7.06
C VAL A 177 -18.44 10.66 6.21
N PHE A 178 -17.66 11.56 6.81
CA PHE A 178 -16.94 12.59 6.08
C PHE A 178 -15.44 12.46 6.31
N PHE A 179 -14.70 12.16 5.24
CA PHE A 179 -13.24 12.11 5.28
C PHE A 179 -12.67 13.49 4.93
N VAL A 180 -11.89 14.08 5.85
CA VAL A 180 -11.27 15.39 5.67
C VAL A 180 -9.85 15.20 5.13
N LEU A 181 -9.58 15.71 3.92
CA LEU A 181 -8.22 15.78 3.38
C LEU A 181 -7.54 17.06 3.81
N TRP A 182 -8.30 18.15 3.80
CA TRP A 182 -7.84 19.49 4.15
C TRP A 182 -9.01 20.27 4.74
N TYR A 183 -8.74 21.15 5.69
CA TYR A 183 -9.81 21.86 6.42
C TYR A 183 -10.09 23.26 5.86
N ASN A 184 -9.14 23.89 5.17
CA ASN A 184 -9.31 25.24 4.61
C ASN A 184 -8.55 25.46 3.26
N PRO A 185 -9.22 25.37 2.10
CA PRO A 185 -10.65 25.08 1.94
C PRO A 185 -10.99 23.65 2.41
N ILE A 186 -12.25 23.40 2.77
CA ILE A 186 -12.69 22.05 3.16
C ILE A 186 -12.58 21.16 1.93
N MET A 187 -11.73 20.13 2.00
CA MET A 187 -11.53 19.16 0.92
C MET A 187 -11.81 17.75 1.42
N SER A 188 -12.41 16.95 0.55
CA SER A 188 -12.74 15.55 0.82
C SER A 188 -12.35 14.66 -0.35
N THR A 189 -12.85 13.44 -0.36
CA THR A 189 -12.51 12.38 -1.31
C THR A 189 -13.81 11.75 -1.81
N ASN A 190 -13.92 11.50 -3.10
CA ASN A 190 -15.07 10.81 -3.69
C ASN A 190 -14.72 9.33 -4.00
N LYS A 191 -15.70 8.56 -4.48
CA LYS A 191 -15.53 7.12 -4.79
C LYS A 191 -14.52 6.78 -5.87
N THR A 192 -14.09 7.71 -6.73
CA THR A 192 -13.16 7.43 -7.83
C THR A 192 -11.70 7.45 -7.40
N THR A 193 -11.42 7.79 -6.14
CA THR A 193 -10.06 7.83 -5.60
C THR A 193 -9.77 6.59 -4.76
N PHE A 194 -8.49 6.31 -4.51
CA PHE A 194 -8.10 5.17 -3.66
C PHE A 194 -8.60 5.30 -2.21
N ILE A 195 -8.75 6.52 -1.68
CA ILE A 195 -9.32 6.74 -0.34
C ILE A 195 -10.84 6.51 -0.36
N GLY A 196 -11.53 6.99 -1.38
CA GLY A 196 -12.95 6.68 -1.57
C GLY A 196 -13.20 5.19 -1.71
N GLN A 197 -12.37 4.47 -2.47
CA GLN A 197 -12.45 3.00 -2.57
C GLN A 197 -12.26 2.31 -1.22
N MET A 198 -11.33 2.77 -0.36
CA MET A 198 -11.21 2.24 1.01
C MET A 198 -12.48 2.45 1.84
N LEU A 199 -13.19 3.58 1.65
CA LEU A 199 -14.47 3.83 2.33
C LEU A 199 -15.59 2.91 1.81
N GLU A 200 -15.62 2.65 0.50
CA GLU A 200 -16.53 1.66 -0.09
C GLU A 200 -16.23 0.24 0.41
N ASP A 201 -14.95 -0.12 0.59
CA ASP A 201 -14.53 -1.43 1.10
C ASP A 201 -15.00 -1.71 2.52
N ILE A 202 -15.11 -0.66 3.35
CA ILE A 202 -15.67 -0.73 4.70
C ILE A 202 -17.18 -0.44 4.74
N LYS A 203 -17.82 -0.34 3.57
CA LYS A 203 -19.28 -0.26 3.38
C LYS A 203 -19.94 0.87 4.17
N VAL A 204 -19.29 2.03 4.25
CA VAL A 204 -19.86 3.25 4.85
C VAL A 204 -20.47 4.16 3.79
N ASN A 205 -21.37 5.05 4.21
CA ASN A 205 -21.86 6.11 3.34
C ASN A 205 -20.95 7.34 3.42
N ASN A 206 -19.99 7.46 2.50
CA ASN A 206 -19.20 8.68 2.37
C ASN A 206 -20.06 9.80 1.78
N ILE A 207 -20.33 10.85 2.55
CA ILE A 207 -21.21 11.94 2.08
C ILE A 207 -20.66 12.63 0.84
N ALA A 208 -19.35 12.59 0.58
CA ALA A 208 -18.73 13.18 -0.61
C ALA A 208 -18.62 12.21 -1.81
N SER A 209 -19.15 10.98 -1.70
CA SER A 209 -18.94 9.88 -2.65
C SER A 209 -19.34 10.23 -4.09
N ASP A 210 -20.45 10.94 -4.27
CA ASP A 210 -21.04 11.28 -5.57
C ASP A 210 -20.69 12.69 -6.08
N LEU A 211 -19.80 13.42 -5.38
CA LEU A 211 -19.32 14.72 -5.87
C LEU A 211 -18.44 14.54 -7.12
N GLN A 212 -18.54 15.48 -8.06
CA GLN A 212 -17.98 15.35 -9.40
C GLN A 212 -16.45 15.28 -9.43
N SER A 213 -15.77 16.09 -8.61
CA SER A 213 -14.30 16.08 -8.52
C SER A 213 -13.83 14.88 -7.70
N PRO A 214 -12.74 14.18 -8.08
CA PRO A 214 -12.12 13.14 -7.25
C PRO A 214 -11.74 13.64 -5.85
N TRP A 215 -11.27 14.88 -5.79
CA TRP A 215 -10.86 15.58 -4.59
C TRP A 215 -11.71 16.85 -4.45
N PRO A 216 -12.99 16.73 -4.05
CA PRO A 216 -13.92 17.84 -4.06
C PRO A 216 -13.58 18.87 -2.99
N MET A 217 -13.69 20.16 -3.35
CA MET A 217 -13.88 21.23 -2.37
C MET A 217 -15.35 21.23 -1.94
N VAL A 218 -15.58 21.16 -0.64
CA VAL A 218 -16.90 21.05 -0.04
C VAL A 218 -17.24 22.38 0.62
N ASN A 219 -18.39 22.96 0.30
CA ASN A 219 -18.82 24.18 0.97
C ASN A 219 -19.41 23.87 2.36
N PRO A 220 -19.35 24.83 3.31
CA PRO A 220 -19.90 24.65 4.65
C PRO A 220 -21.37 24.21 4.69
N GLU A 221 -22.20 24.75 3.79
CA GLU A 221 -23.63 24.49 3.73
C GLU A 221 -23.92 23.03 3.39
N TYR A 222 -23.20 22.46 2.43
CA TYR A 222 -23.28 21.05 2.06
C TYR A 222 -22.92 20.14 3.23
N LEU A 223 -21.86 20.50 3.97
CA LEU A 223 -21.42 19.72 5.13
C LEU A 223 -22.47 19.74 6.25
N LEU A 224 -23.09 20.90 6.51
CA LEU A 224 -24.18 21.05 7.49
C LEU A 224 -25.47 20.36 7.06
N GLN A 225 -25.81 20.36 5.76
CA GLN A 225 -26.99 19.68 5.23
C GLN A 225 -26.85 18.16 5.29
N ASN A 226 -25.67 17.63 4.98
CA ASN A 226 -25.42 16.19 5.01
C ASN A 226 -25.17 15.67 6.44
N ASP A 227 -24.61 16.51 7.32
CA ASP A 227 -24.44 16.32 8.76
C ASP A 227 -23.91 14.91 9.13
N PRO A 228 -22.62 14.65 8.91
CA PRO A 228 -22.04 13.32 9.09
C PRO A 228 -22.06 12.87 10.56
N ASP A 229 -22.24 11.57 10.75
CA ASP A 229 -22.19 10.90 12.06
C ASP A 229 -20.75 10.70 12.54
N ILE A 230 -19.82 10.58 11.58
CA ILE A 230 -18.40 10.31 11.79
C ILE A 230 -17.58 11.26 10.91
N ILE A 231 -16.57 11.89 11.50
CA ILE A 231 -15.53 12.61 10.76
C ILE A 231 -14.22 11.87 10.93
N ILE A 232 -13.54 11.61 9.81
CA ILE A 232 -12.21 10.98 9.79
C ILE A 232 -11.22 11.98 9.23
N MET A 233 -10.08 12.13 9.89
CA MET A 233 -9.03 13.04 9.42
C MET A 233 -7.62 12.50 9.72
N PRO A 234 -6.63 12.78 8.86
CA PRO A 234 -5.22 12.53 9.15
C PRO A 234 -4.75 13.23 10.44
N LYS A 235 -3.89 12.57 11.22
CA LYS A 235 -3.36 13.06 12.50
C LYS A 235 -2.31 14.17 12.34
N ASN A 236 -1.38 14.04 11.38
CA ASN A 236 -0.17 14.87 11.33
C ASN A 236 -0.20 15.95 10.24
N SER A 237 -1.06 15.83 9.23
CA SER A 237 -1.10 16.70 8.04
C SER A 237 -1.63 18.08 8.37
N MET A 238 -2.11 18.26 9.59
CA MET A 238 -2.68 19.48 10.10
C MET A 238 -1.87 20.11 11.23
N ALA A 239 -0.69 19.58 11.57
CA ALA A 239 0.24 20.16 12.54
C ALA A 239 -0.39 20.56 13.89
N TYR A 240 -1.25 19.71 14.46
CA TYR A 240 -1.88 19.99 15.75
C TYR A 240 -1.41 19.01 16.84
N ALA A 241 -0.88 19.56 17.94
CA ALA A 241 -0.80 18.86 19.20
C ALA A 241 -2.19 18.91 19.87
N GLY A 242 -2.99 17.85 19.71
CA GLY A 242 -4.33 17.76 20.31
C GLY A 242 -5.50 18.00 19.34
N ARG A 243 -6.70 18.23 19.88
CA ARG A 243 -7.92 18.49 19.08
C ARG A 243 -7.71 19.77 18.25
N PRO A 244 -7.84 19.73 16.91
CA PRO A 244 -7.68 20.90 16.06
C PRO A 244 -8.62 22.04 16.45
N ALA A 245 -8.10 23.25 16.56
CA ALA A 245 -8.86 24.44 16.96
C ALA A 245 -10.03 24.73 15.99
N PHE A 246 -9.86 24.44 14.70
CA PHE A 246 -10.88 24.66 13.67
C PHE A 246 -12.18 23.88 13.95
N LEU A 247 -12.13 22.80 14.73
CA LEU A 247 -13.33 22.05 15.13
C LEU A 247 -14.27 22.85 16.02
N ASN A 248 -13.79 23.95 16.62
CA ASN A 248 -14.61 24.88 17.41
C ASN A 248 -15.15 26.05 16.56
N GLU A 249 -14.87 26.06 15.26
CA GLU A 249 -15.28 27.10 14.32
C GLU A 249 -16.43 26.63 13.43
N PHE A 250 -17.09 27.56 12.74
CA PHE A 250 -18.08 27.23 11.72
C PHE A 250 -17.38 26.62 10.48
N PRO A 251 -17.95 25.59 9.83
CA PRO A 251 -19.18 24.87 10.17
C PRO A 251 -19.01 23.75 11.21
N TRP A 252 -17.77 23.40 11.54
CA TRP A 252 -17.41 22.17 12.26
C TRP A 252 -18.08 22.03 13.62
N LYS A 253 -18.11 23.10 14.42
CA LYS A 253 -18.69 23.10 15.78
C LYS A 253 -20.17 22.68 15.80
N ASP A 254 -20.87 22.85 14.68
CA ASP A 254 -22.31 22.63 14.58
C ASP A 254 -22.68 21.20 14.13
N LEU A 255 -21.71 20.42 13.65
CA LEU A 255 -21.90 19.05 13.17
C LEU A 255 -22.12 18.04 14.31
N LYS A 256 -23.00 17.05 14.08
CA LYS A 256 -23.25 15.95 15.04
C LYS A 256 -21.98 15.22 15.44
N ALA A 257 -21.14 14.85 14.47
CA ALA A 257 -19.89 14.15 14.75
C ALA A 257 -18.99 14.91 15.72
N VAL A 258 -18.88 16.24 15.59
CA VAL A 258 -18.03 17.09 16.43
C VAL A 258 -18.60 17.24 17.84
N LYS A 259 -19.92 17.38 17.97
CA LYS A 259 -20.63 17.45 19.26
C LYS A 259 -20.57 16.13 20.03
N ASN A 260 -20.68 15.00 19.33
CA ASN A 260 -20.68 13.66 19.92
C ASN A 260 -19.27 13.11 20.15
N GLY A 261 -18.22 13.81 19.72
CA GLY A 261 -16.84 13.32 19.83
C GLY A 261 -16.48 12.22 18.84
N ASN A 262 -17.29 12.01 17.79
CA ASN A 262 -17.05 11.05 16.71
C ASN A 262 -16.09 11.62 15.65
N VAL A 263 -14.98 12.19 16.11
CA VAL A 263 -13.89 12.70 15.27
C VAL A 263 -12.69 11.80 15.46
N TYR A 264 -12.34 11.05 14.42
CA TYR A 264 -11.31 10.03 14.45
C TYR A 264 -10.08 10.48 13.68
N TYR A 265 -8.91 10.22 14.26
CA TYR A 265 -7.63 10.54 13.64
C TYR A 265 -6.98 9.27 13.10
N VAL A 266 -6.54 9.33 11.85
CA VAL A 266 -5.86 8.22 11.16
C VAL A 266 -4.41 8.58 10.85
N ASN A 267 -3.57 7.56 10.67
CA ASN A 267 -2.18 7.79 10.30
C ASN A 267 -2.06 8.19 8.83
N ASP A 268 -1.61 9.41 8.58
CA ASP A 268 -1.51 10.02 7.26
C ASP A 268 -0.67 9.19 6.29
N ASP A 269 0.44 8.64 6.77
CA ASP A 269 1.34 7.83 5.95
C ASP A 269 0.64 6.56 5.47
N TRP A 270 -0.36 6.08 6.21
CA TRP A 270 -1.11 4.88 5.86
C TRP A 270 -2.35 5.16 5.02
N VAL A 271 -2.86 6.40 5.01
CA VAL A 271 -4.09 6.74 4.26
C VAL A 271 -3.84 7.61 3.03
N PHE A 272 -2.69 8.31 2.93
CA PHE A 272 -2.37 9.21 1.81
C PHE A 272 -1.32 8.67 0.86
N ARG A 273 -0.71 7.54 1.17
CA ARG A 273 0.34 6.94 0.35
C ARG A 273 -0.18 5.66 -0.29
N PRO A 274 -0.52 5.68 -1.59
CA PRO A 274 -1.02 4.49 -2.27
C PRO A 274 0.14 3.52 -2.60
N GLY A 275 0.71 2.95 -1.55
CA GLY A 275 1.81 1.97 -1.58
C GLY A 275 1.49 0.77 -0.67
N PRO A 276 2.47 -0.11 -0.37
CA PRO A 276 2.22 -1.36 0.35
C PRO A 276 1.56 -1.19 1.72
N ARG A 277 1.86 -0.08 2.41
CA ARG A 277 1.29 0.25 3.73
C ARG A 277 -0.16 0.73 3.72
N ILE A 278 -0.78 0.93 2.55
CA ILE A 278 -2.16 1.42 2.44
C ILE A 278 -3.16 0.54 3.19
N VAL A 279 -2.86 -0.76 3.28
CA VAL A 279 -3.67 -1.75 4.00
C VAL A 279 -3.80 -1.45 5.49
N TYR A 280 -2.84 -0.74 6.08
CA TYR A 280 -2.91 -0.33 7.48
C TYR A 280 -3.94 0.77 7.66
N GLY A 281 -4.02 1.68 6.69
CA GLY A 281 -5.04 2.70 6.62
C GLY A 281 -6.42 2.06 6.47
N LEU A 282 -6.58 1.12 5.53
CA LEU A 282 -7.85 0.40 5.34
C LEU A 282 -8.32 -0.29 6.63
N VAL A 283 -7.44 -1.01 7.31
CA VAL A 283 -7.81 -1.70 8.55
C VAL A 283 -8.10 -0.70 9.69
N GLN A 284 -7.39 0.42 9.77
CA GLN A 284 -7.69 1.50 10.73
C GLN A 284 -9.06 2.11 10.46
N LEU A 285 -9.43 2.32 9.20
CA LEU A 285 -10.75 2.79 8.80
C LEU A 285 -11.84 1.77 9.17
N ALA A 286 -11.60 0.48 8.95
CA ALA A 286 -12.52 -0.59 9.34
C ALA A 286 -12.73 -0.66 10.86
N HIS A 287 -11.67 -0.43 11.64
CA HIS A 287 -11.75 -0.34 13.11
C HIS A 287 -12.66 0.79 13.58
N ILE A 288 -12.62 1.96 12.93
CA ILE A 288 -13.45 3.12 13.31
C ILE A 288 -14.94 2.77 13.25
N VAL A 289 -15.37 2.01 12.23
CA VAL A 289 -16.80 1.70 12.04
C VAL A 289 -17.24 0.36 12.64
N GLN A 290 -16.30 -0.55 12.88
CA GLN A 290 -16.58 -1.89 13.42
C GLN A 290 -15.47 -2.38 14.37
N PRO A 291 -15.30 -1.73 15.54
CA PRO A 291 -14.15 -1.94 16.42
C PRO A 291 -14.05 -3.33 17.04
N THR A 292 -15.19 -4.01 17.25
CA THR A 292 -15.23 -5.37 17.81
C THR A 292 -14.61 -6.40 16.87
N THR A 293 -14.90 -6.29 15.56
CA THR A 293 -14.40 -7.21 14.53
C THR A 293 -12.97 -6.89 14.14
N PHE A 294 -12.68 -5.61 13.90
CA PHE A 294 -11.33 -5.15 13.58
C PHE A 294 -10.65 -4.63 14.83
N ASN A 295 -10.58 -5.45 15.87
CA ASN A 295 -9.89 -5.05 17.10
C ASN A 295 -8.37 -4.92 16.85
N LYS A 296 -7.68 -4.24 17.77
CA LYS A 296 -6.25 -3.93 17.67
C LYS A 296 -5.36 -5.16 17.44
N GLU A 297 -5.78 -6.35 17.89
CA GLU A 297 -5.05 -7.62 17.68
C GLU A 297 -5.20 -8.13 16.24
N VAL A 298 -6.41 -8.08 15.69
CA VAL A 298 -6.70 -8.44 14.28
C VAL A 298 -5.97 -7.49 13.34
N VAL A 299 -5.93 -6.20 13.69
CA VAL A 299 -5.16 -5.19 12.93
C VAL A 299 -3.70 -5.59 12.85
N ALA A 300 -3.08 -5.96 13.97
CA ALA A 300 -1.67 -6.27 13.99
C ALA A 300 -1.29 -7.62 13.34
N ILE A 301 -2.14 -8.64 13.46
CA ILE A 301 -1.90 -9.97 12.86
C ILE A 301 -1.92 -9.90 11.33
N GLY A 302 -2.80 -9.07 10.75
CA GLY A 302 -2.90 -8.90 9.30
C GLY A 302 -1.65 -8.29 8.65
N LEU A 303 -0.79 -7.61 9.43
CA LEU A 303 0.32 -6.82 8.88
C LEU A 303 1.59 -7.64 8.64
N ASN A 304 1.71 -8.80 9.28
CA ASN A 304 2.80 -9.78 9.22
C ASN A 304 4.12 -9.30 8.58
N ASP A 305 4.69 -8.27 9.20
CA ASP A 305 5.97 -7.68 8.85
C ASP A 305 6.58 -7.14 10.14
N ARG A 306 7.76 -7.66 10.48
CA ARG A 306 8.49 -7.38 11.72
C ARG A 306 8.72 -5.88 11.93
N VAL A 307 8.98 -5.13 10.86
CA VAL A 307 9.26 -3.69 10.92
C VAL A 307 7.97 -2.92 11.14
N TYR A 308 6.91 -3.28 10.42
CA TYR A 308 5.63 -2.58 10.51
C TYR A 308 4.87 -2.87 11.80
N ALA A 309 4.87 -4.10 12.30
CA ALA A 309 4.28 -4.43 13.59
C ALA A 309 4.93 -3.58 14.70
N LYS A 310 6.26 -3.56 14.77
CA LYS A 310 6.99 -2.80 15.79
C LYS A 310 6.72 -1.28 15.72
N ALA A 311 6.58 -0.71 14.53
CA ALA A 311 6.25 0.70 14.34
C ALA A 311 4.79 1.03 14.73
N TYR A 312 3.83 0.17 14.37
CA TYR A 312 2.41 0.28 14.74
C TYR A 312 2.25 0.29 16.27
N TYR A 313 2.86 -0.69 16.95
CA TYR A 313 2.76 -0.82 18.41
C TYR A 313 3.37 0.38 19.15
N LYS A 314 4.55 0.84 18.71
CA LYS A 314 5.23 1.97 19.35
C LYS A 314 4.46 3.30 19.19
N HIS A 315 3.82 3.53 18.05
CA HIS A 315 3.17 4.81 17.75
C HIS A 315 1.73 4.91 18.28
N GLU A 316 0.94 3.83 18.22
CA GLU A 316 -0.50 3.89 18.51
C GLU A 316 -0.90 3.35 19.90
N LEU A 317 -0.06 2.54 20.55
CA LEU A 317 -0.43 1.87 21.81
C LEU A 317 0.31 2.39 23.04
N GLY A 318 1.32 3.26 22.86
CA GLY A 318 2.20 3.75 23.92
C GLY A 318 3.14 2.66 24.45
N ASP A 319 4.23 3.06 25.10
CA ASP A 319 5.25 2.12 25.61
C ASP A 319 4.72 1.22 26.76
N ASP A 320 3.58 1.56 27.38
CA ASP A 320 3.10 0.94 28.64
C ASP A 320 2.02 -0.15 28.48
N ASN A 321 1.42 -0.34 27.30
CA ASN A 321 0.42 -1.39 27.10
C ASN A 321 1.05 -2.64 26.52
N GLY A 322 1.49 -3.56 27.40
CA GLY A 322 2.10 -4.86 27.10
C GLY A 322 1.72 -5.41 25.72
N ALA A 323 2.55 -5.09 24.72
CA ALA A 323 2.27 -5.34 23.32
C ALA A 323 2.40 -6.83 23.04
N VAL A 324 1.38 -7.44 22.44
CA VAL A 324 1.43 -8.80 21.91
C VAL A 324 1.79 -8.70 20.44
N ALA A 325 3.08 -8.72 20.10
CA ALA A 325 3.52 -8.70 18.71
C ALA A 325 3.54 -10.12 18.15
N VAL A 326 2.69 -10.41 17.15
CA VAL A 326 2.74 -11.66 16.37
C VAL A 326 3.53 -11.39 15.09
N TYR A 327 4.62 -12.13 14.87
CA TYR A 327 5.38 -12.03 13.62
C TYR A 327 5.83 -13.41 13.10
N LEU A 328 5.82 -13.58 11.77
CA LEU A 328 6.36 -14.74 11.08
C LEU A 328 7.81 -14.44 10.61
N ASN A 329 8.76 -15.29 11.00
CA ASN A 329 10.11 -15.29 10.45
C ASN A 329 10.16 -16.19 9.22
N ALA A 330 10.32 -15.60 8.04
CA ALA A 330 10.35 -16.30 6.75
C ALA A 330 11.61 -17.17 6.54
N GLU A 331 12.72 -16.88 7.20
CA GLU A 331 13.95 -17.68 7.06
C GLU A 331 13.93 -18.96 7.91
N GLU A 332 13.13 -19.00 8.98
CA GLU A 332 13.08 -20.11 9.93
C GLU A 332 11.73 -20.84 9.96
N GLY A 333 10.72 -20.32 9.27
CA GLY A 333 9.35 -20.85 9.30
C GLY A 333 8.67 -20.74 10.67
N ARG A 334 9.16 -19.88 11.58
CA ARG A 334 8.70 -19.78 12.97
C ARG A 334 7.81 -18.55 13.21
N THR A 335 6.78 -18.72 14.03
CA THR A 335 5.95 -17.60 14.52
C THR A 335 6.39 -17.24 15.93
N TYR A 336 6.49 -15.96 16.23
CA TYR A 336 6.90 -15.47 17.54
C TYR A 336 5.81 -14.60 18.13
N ILE A 337 5.61 -14.72 19.44
CA ILE A 337 4.81 -13.79 20.23
C ILE A 337 5.72 -13.17 21.27
N SER A 338 5.95 -11.86 21.16
CA SER A 338 6.64 -11.10 22.20
C SER A 338 5.60 -10.42 23.08
N LYS A 339 5.72 -10.62 24.39
CA LYS A 339 5.09 -9.81 25.43
C LYS A 339 6.21 -9.36 26.37
N ASP A 340 6.32 -8.05 26.61
CA ASP A 340 7.29 -7.44 27.54
C ASP A 340 8.77 -7.69 27.20
N GLY A 341 9.12 -7.74 25.91
CA GLY A 341 10.52 -7.87 25.46
C GLY A 341 11.15 -9.26 25.66
N ALA A 342 10.42 -10.20 26.25
CA ALA A 342 10.82 -11.59 26.30
C ALA A 342 10.35 -12.30 25.02
N GLU A 343 11.29 -12.58 24.11
CA GLU A 343 11.05 -13.44 22.96
C GLU A 343 10.74 -14.86 23.46
N LYS A 344 9.46 -15.25 23.44
CA LYS A 344 9.09 -16.64 23.66
C LYS A 344 9.01 -17.32 22.29
N ILE A 345 9.94 -18.24 22.05
CA ILE A 345 9.94 -19.10 20.87
C ILE A 345 8.69 -19.98 20.92
N LEU A 346 7.72 -19.73 20.04
CA LEU A 346 6.69 -20.72 19.72
C LEU A 346 7.24 -21.54 18.57
N GLY A 347 7.87 -22.67 18.91
CA GLY A 347 8.56 -23.51 17.95
C GLY A 347 7.65 -23.91 16.79
N VAL A 348 8.12 -23.71 15.58
CA VAL A 348 7.72 -24.47 14.40
C VAL A 348 8.90 -25.40 14.12
N GLU A 349 8.67 -26.70 14.24
CA GLU A 349 9.50 -27.70 13.58
C GLU A 349 8.97 -27.83 12.16
N THR A 350 9.87 -27.72 11.19
CA THR A 350 9.58 -27.95 9.78
C THR A 350 8.95 -29.32 9.61
N GLY A 351 7.69 -29.37 9.15
CA GLY A 351 6.97 -30.61 8.85
C GLY A 351 5.62 -30.82 9.53
N SER A 352 5.10 -29.87 10.32
CA SER A 352 3.81 -30.05 10.99
C SER A 352 2.83 -28.87 10.84
N ASP A 353 1.78 -29.16 10.06
CA ASP A 353 0.43 -28.61 9.86
C ASP A 353 -0.26 -27.81 11.00
N PHE A 354 0.36 -26.89 11.75
CA PHE A 354 -0.34 -26.16 12.83
C PHE A 354 -0.03 -24.65 13.01
N VAL A 355 -1.01 -23.89 13.53
CA VAL A 355 -0.94 -22.48 13.97
C VAL A 355 -1.53 -22.35 15.38
N VAL A 356 -0.97 -21.53 16.28
CA VAL A 356 -1.47 -21.40 17.67
C VAL A 356 -2.08 -20.02 17.93
N TYR A 357 -3.32 -19.97 18.43
CA TYR A 357 -4.03 -18.74 18.82
C TYR A 357 -4.65 -18.86 20.22
N LYS A 358 -4.34 -17.93 21.13
CA LYS A 358 -4.82 -17.92 22.54
C LYS A 358 -4.67 -19.30 23.24
N GLY A 359 -3.54 -19.96 23.00
CA GLY A 359 -3.24 -21.28 23.58
C GLY A 359 -3.97 -22.46 22.92
N LYS A 360 -4.70 -22.24 21.82
CA LYS A 360 -5.31 -23.31 21.02
C LYS A 360 -4.51 -23.59 19.76
N THR A 361 -4.24 -24.86 19.49
CA THR A 361 -3.53 -25.32 18.30
C THR A 361 -4.53 -25.62 17.17
N CYS A 362 -4.38 -24.94 16.05
CA CYS A 362 -5.22 -25.00 14.86
C CYS A 362 -4.50 -25.77 13.76
N LYS A 363 -5.14 -26.72 13.08
CA LYS A 363 -4.53 -27.48 12.00
C LYS A 363 -4.56 -26.70 10.68
N VAL A 364 -3.45 -26.62 9.95
CA VAL A 364 -3.32 -25.99 8.63
C VAL A 364 -2.82 -27.01 7.61
N LYS A 365 -2.97 -26.76 6.30
CA LYS A 365 -2.41 -27.63 5.26
C LYS A 365 -1.22 -26.95 4.60
N THR A 366 -0.13 -27.68 4.44
CA THR A 366 1.03 -27.27 3.64
C THR A 366 1.15 -28.13 2.39
N ASP A 367 1.46 -27.53 1.23
CA ASP A 367 1.92 -28.26 0.06
C ASP A 367 3.24 -27.66 -0.48
N ASN A 368 3.78 -28.22 -1.57
CA ASN A 368 5.06 -27.79 -2.16
C ASN A 368 5.02 -26.36 -2.76
N THR A 369 3.86 -25.70 -2.76
CA THR A 369 3.64 -24.36 -3.32
C THR A 369 3.39 -23.28 -2.26
N GLY A 370 3.29 -23.65 -0.96
CA GLY A 370 3.19 -22.71 0.16
C GLY A 370 2.39 -23.24 1.36
N ILE A 371 2.22 -22.40 2.39
CA ILE A 371 1.27 -22.68 3.48
C ILE A 371 -0.10 -22.15 3.03
N TYR A 372 -1.12 -23.01 3.09
CA TYR A 372 -2.49 -22.70 2.69
C TYR A 372 -3.39 -22.79 3.92
N ILE A 373 -3.83 -21.63 4.44
CA ILE A 373 -4.74 -21.61 5.58
C ILE A 373 -6.14 -21.23 5.12
N ARG A 374 -7.10 -22.17 5.25
CA ARG A 374 -8.52 -21.86 5.03
C ARG A 374 -8.99 -20.89 6.12
N LEU A 375 -9.44 -19.71 5.71
CA LEU A 375 -9.88 -18.66 6.61
C LEU A 375 -10.93 -19.15 7.63
N ARG A 376 -11.82 -20.06 7.22
CA ARG A 376 -12.80 -20.70 8.10
C ARG A 376 -12.16 -21.47 9.26
N ASP A 377 -11.08 -22.20 9.00
CA ASP A 377 -10.40 -23.02 10.02
C ASP A 377 -9.73 -22.11 11.06
N VAL A 378 -9.23 -20.94 10.64
CA VAL A 378 -8.70 -19.89 11.53
C VAL A 378 -9.81 -19.33 12.42
N LEU A 379 -10.92 -18.89 11.83
CA LEU A 379 -12.02 -18.26 12.57
C LEU A 379 -12.65 -19.22 13.58
N ASN A 380 -12.85 -20.48 13.19
CA ASN A 380 -13.34 -21.53 14.07
C ASN A 380 -12.39 -21.76 15.25
N CYS A 381 -11.08 -21.80 14.99
CA CYS A 381 -10.07 -21.97 16.03
C CYS A 381 -10.01 -20.76 16.98
N MET A 382 -10.24 -19.55 16.45
CA MET A 382 -10.38 -18.31 17.23
C MET A 382 -11.68 -18.27 18.06
N GLY A 383 -12.58 -19.25 17.92
CA GLY A 383 -13.86 -19.30 18.63
C GLY A 383 -14.95 -18.42 18.01
N ILE A 384 -14.74 -17.95 16.78
CA ILE A 384 -15.70 -17.12 16.04
C ILE A 384 -16.60 -18.08 15.24
N LYS A 385 -17.75 -18.44 15.80
CA LYS A 385 -18.62 -19.51 15.28
C LYS A 385 -19.76 -19.02 14.37
N ASP A 386 -20.15 -17.75 14.48
CA ASP A 386 -21.33 -17.19 13.81
C ASP A 386 -20.97 -16.26 12.65
N VAL A 387 -20.09 -16.75 11.76
CA VAL A 387 -19.71 -16.02 10.54
C VAL A 387 -20.70 -16.40 9.44
N VAL A 388 -21.48 -15.44 8.96
CA VAL A 388 -22.38 -15.63 7.81
C VAL A 388 -21.53 -15.55 6.52
N TRP A 389 -21.35 -16.68 5.86
CA TRP A 389 -20.58 -16.79 4.62
C TRP A 389 -21.50 -16.60 3.40
N ASN A 390 -21.41 -15.46 2.72
CA ASN A 390 -22.19 -15.22 1.48
C ASN A 390 -21.36 -15.56 0.22
N GLY A 391 -21.63 -16.71 -0.43
CA GLY A 391 -21.05 -17.12 -1.73
C GLY A 391 -20.00 -18.24 -1.68
N ASP A 392 -19.26 -18.44 -2.79
CA ASP A 392 -18.20 -19.46 -2.98
C ASP A 392 -16.93 -19.25 -2.11
N TYR A 393 -16.98 -18.33 -1.15
CA TYR A 393 -15.90 -17.94 -0.23
C TYR A 393 -15.58 -18.97 0.86
N ARG A 394 -15.94 -20.25 0.66
CA ARG A 394 -15.65 -21.34 1.61
C ARG A 394 -14.17 -21.76 1.58
N GLU A 395 -13.42 -21.30 0.58
CA GLU A 395 -12.09 -21.77 0.18
C GLU A 395 -11.09 -20.59 0.03
N ILE A 396 -11.13 -19.59 0.93
CA ILE A 396 -10.09 -18.54 0.95
C ILE A 396 -8.84 -19.11 1.60
N TYR A 397 -7.77 -19.27 0.82
CA TYR A 397 -6.46 -19.69 1.28
C TYR A 397 -5.53 -18.49 1.45
N LEU A 398 -5.00 -18.30 2.67
CA LEU A 398 -3.89 -17.39 2.91
C LEU A 398 -2.62 -18.05 2.40
N LEU A 399 -1.99 -17.49 1.37
CA LEU A 399 -0.67 -17.90 0.90
C LEU A 399 0.38 -17.18 1.76
N LEU A 400 1.07 -17.94 2.61
CA LEU A 400 2.23 -17.42 3.34
C LEU A 400 3.49 -17.75 2.52
N PRO A 401 4.31 -16.75 2.13
CA PRO A 401 5.58 -17.00 1.47
C PRO A 401 6.59 -17.71 2.38
#